data_AF-A0A842HKY8-F1
#
_entry.id   AF-A0A842HKY8-F1
#
_cell.length_a   1.000
_cell.length_b   1.000
_cell.length_c   1.000
_cell.angle_alpha   90.00
_cell.angle_beta   90.00
_cell.angle_gamma   90.00
#
_symmetry.space_group_name_H-M   'P 1'
#
loop_
_entity.id
_entity.type
_entity.pdbx_description
1 polymer ?
#
loop_
_entity_poly.entity_id
_entity_poly.type
_entity_poly.pdbx_seq_one_letter_code
_entity_poly.pdbx_strand_id
1 'polypeptide(L)'
;MKKIYIFVVTCTLSIVSYGNTVGLPEGTAANQLSMFISIYQRWENGKLPSSWNDIAQVDEGLTSLNSSFSDGASIDKLYSFILPEDRQKYPEGELLLIRSRPMEWPEAWESGVQVEDRSKLTDEQRKEWERLQEVKKGYQRPIRYLIYKDKNGEYIADWWYEDDVQKMLEKTGIRVPPPIPYHQDQHVEETVFPDQVAPVSQTVETHEKDAVPHEAPANFAKPQHEQEPTTTRWWSWALSAIILILALIALIRKRKS
;
A
#
# COMPACT_ATOMS: atom_id res chain seq x y z
N MET A 1 26.77 -49.97 -3.47
CA MET A 1 26.57 -48.77 -2.62
C MET A 1 26.17 -47.61 -3.53
N LYS A 2 24.92 -47.14 -3.46
CA LYS A 2 24.41 -46.05 -4.31
C LYS A 2 24.55 -44.72 -3.55
N LYS A 3 25.32 -43.79 -4.10
CA LYS A 3 25.44 -42.42 -3.58
C LYS A 3 24.17 -41.65 -3.92
N ILE A 4 23.44 -41.21 -2.90
CA ILE A 4 22.30 -40.31 -3.03
C ILE A 4 22.87 -38.90 -3.02
N TYR A 5 22.79 -38.21 -4.15
CA TYR A 5 23.12 -36.79 -4.25
C TYR A 5 21.87 -35.99 -3.87
N ILE A 6 21.91 -35.33 -2.71
CA ILE A 6 20.89 -34.37 -2.30
C ILE A 6 21.18 -33.08 -3.08
N PHE A 7 20.38 -32.83 -4.12
CA PHE A 7 20.38 -31.55 -4.82
C PHE A 7 19.62 -30.55 -3.93
N VAL A 8 20.36 -29.71 -3.23
CA VAL A 8 19.80 -28.52 -2.56
C VAL A 8 19.42 -27.55 -3.67
N VAL A 9 18.14 -27.58 -4.06
CA VAL A 9 17.56 -26.54 -4.92
C VAL A 9 17.40 -25.32 -4.03
N THR A 10 18.41 -24.45 -4.04
CA THR A 10 18.27 -23.07 -3.59
C THR A 10 17.22 -22.43 -4.48
N CYS A 11 16.00 -22.39 -3.98
CA CYS A 11 14.92 -21.61 -4.55
C CYS A 11 15.31 -20.13 -4.35
N THR A 12 16.07 -19.59 -5.31
CA THR A 12 16.13 -18.15 -5.52
C THR A 12 14.68 -17.73 -5.74
N LEU A 13 14.05 -17.21 -4.68
CA LEU A 13 12.90 -16.33 -4.81
C LEU A 13 13.41 -15.11 -5.59
N SER A 14 13.48 -15.25 -6.90
CA SER A 14 13.36 -14.13 -7.78
C SER A 14 12.02 -13.53 -7.42
N ILE A 15 12.06 -12.39 -6.73
CA ILE A 15 10.96 -11.47 -6.64
C ILE A 15 10.61 -11.19 -8.11
N VAL A 16 9.65 -11.94 -8.63
CA VAL A 16 9.00 -11.61 -9.88
C VAL A 16 8.29 -10.32 -9.56
N SER A 17 8.95 -9.21 -9.90
CA SER A 17 8.37 -7.88 -9.88
C SER A 17 7.05 -8.00 -10.64
N TYR A 18 5.95 -7.99 -9.87
CA TYR A 18 4.62 -7.96 -10.43
C TYR A 18 4.56 -6.75 -11.35
N GLY A 19 4.04 -6.98 -12.56
CA GLY A 19 4.28 -6.17 -13.73
C GLY A 19 4.17 -4.67 -13.49
N ASN A 20 4.96 -3.94 -14.29
CA ASN A 20 4.88 -2.50 -14.53
C ASN A 20 3.44 -2.06 -14.80
N THR A 21 2.61 -1.98 -13.76
CA THR A 21 1.67 -0.87 -13.66
C THR A 21 2.58 0.34 -13.58
N VAL A 22 2.42 1.26 -14.51
CA VAL A 22 3.01 2.58 -14.37
C VAL A 22 2.21 3.26 -13.25
N GLY A 23 2.41 2.74 -12.04
CA GLY A 23 1.73 3.15 -10.84
C GLY A 23 2.42 4.40 -10.36
N LEU A 24 1.60 5.35 -9.96
CA LEU A 24 1.98 6.45 -9.09
C LEU A 24 3.13 6.07 -8.16
N PRO A 25 4.17 6.92 -8.01
CA PRO A 25 5.16 6.73 -6.95
C PRO A 25 4.49 6.42 -5.61
N GLU A 26 3.37 7.11 -5.33
CA GLU A 26 2.52 6.88 -4.17
C GLU A 26 1.87 5.48 -4.14
N GLY A 27 1.35 4.98 -5.26
CA GLY A 27 0.74 3.64 -5.32
C GLY A 27 1.76 2.52 -5.15
N THR A 28 2.97 2.70 -5.70
CA THR A 28 4.10 1.81 -5.43
C THR A 28 4.47 1.85 -3.95
N ALA A 29 4.51 3.05 -3.36
CA ALA A 29 4.80 3.21 -1.94
C ALA A 29 3.73 2.57 -1.05
N ALA A 30 2.45 2.74 -1.34
CA ALA A 30 1.36 2.12 -0.60
C ALA A 30 1.43 0.59 -0.63
N ASN A 31 1.80 0.01 -1.77
CA ASN A 31 2.05 -1.43 -1.90
C ASN A 31 3.29 -1.90 -1.13
N GLN A 32 4.36 -1.11 -1.09
CA GLN A 32 5.52 -1.44 -0.25
C GLN A 32 5.17 -1.35 1.24
N LEU A 33 4.37 -0.36 1.65
CA LEU A 33 3.87 -0.25 3.01
C LEU A 33 3.03 -1.47 3.41
N SER A 34 2.15 -1.97 2.54
CA SER A 34 1.36 -3.18 2.83
C SER A 34 2.27 -4.41 3.04
N MET A 35 3.35 -4.52 2.26
CA MET A 35 4.37 -5.55 2.42
C MET A 35 5.12 -5.41 3.77
N PHE A 36 5.55 -4.21 4.14
CA PHE A 36 6.24 -3.98 5.43
C PHE A 36 5.36 -4.32 6.63
N ILE A 37 4.07 -3.96 6.58
CA ILE A 37 3.10 -4.36 7.62
C ILE A 37 2.98 -5.89 7.70
N SER A 38 2.96 -6.57 6.56
CA SER A 38 2.93 -8.04 6.51
C SER A 38 4.19 -8.68 7.12
N ILE A 39 5.36 -8.07 6.91
CA ILE A 39 6.63 -8.50 7.52
C ILE A 39 6.58 -8.29 9.03
N TYR A 40 6.21 -7.09 9.48
CA TYR A 40 6.06 -6.77 10.91
C TYR A 40 5.12 -7.75 11.61
N GLN A 41 3.93 -8.00 11.05
CA GLN A 41 2.98 -8.91 11.68
C GLN A 41 3.56 -10.32 11.85
N ARG A 42 4.32 -10.81 10.88
CA ARG A 42 4.96 -12.13 10.99
C ARG A 42 6.04 -12.15 12.06
N TRP A 43 6.81 -11.07 12.18
CA TRP A 43 7.85 -10.91 13.18
C TRP A 43 7.28 -10.83 14.61
N GLU A 44 6.22 -10.05 14.80
CA GLU A 44 5.58 -9.80 16.09
C GLU A 44 4.43 -10.77 16.42
N ASN A 45 4.46 -11.99 15.87
CA ASN A 45 3.52 -13.08 16.16
C ASN A 45 2.04 -12.68 16.02
N GLY A 46 1.70 -11.98 14.94
CA GLY A 46 0.32 -11.61 14.62
C GLY A 46 -0.08 -10.20 15.07
N LYS A 47 0.74 -9.52 15.88
CA LYS A 47 0.46 -8.12 16.27
C LYS A 47 0.55 -7.19 15.06
N LEU A 48 -0.29 -6.17 15.06
CA LEU A 48 -0.33 -5.16 14.01
C LEU A 48 0.45 -3.92 14.44
N PRO A 49 1.12 -3.22 13.53
CA PRO A 49 1.85 -2.02 13.88
C PRO A 49 0.86 -0.91 14.28
N SER A 50 1.33 -0.05 15.17
CA SER A 50 0.60 1.12 15.67
C SER A 50 1.36 2.42 15.42
N SER A 51 2.63 2.33 15.04
CA SER A 51 3.52 3.46 14.76
C SER A 51 4.51 3.13 13.63
N TRP A 52 5.18 4.15 13.09
CA TRP A 52 6.27 3.95 12.13
C TRP A 52 7.50 3.30 12.76
N ASN A 53 7.74 3.54 14.05
CA ASN A 53 8.85 2.93 14.78
C ASN A 53 8.68 1.42 14.89
N ASP A 54 7.43 0.94 15.04
CA ASP A 54 7.13 -0.49 15.01
C ASP A 54 7.62 -1.12 13.69
N ILE A 55 7.30 -0.49 12.56
CA ILE A 55 7.70 -0.97 11.23
C ILE A 55 9.22 -0.83 11.01
N ALA A 56 9.82 0.27 11.48
CA ALA A 56 11.25 0.51 11.35
C ALA A 56 12.13 -0.49 12.10
N GLN A 57 11.62 -1.10 13.19
CA GLN A 57 12.35 -2.13 13.95
C GLN A 57 12.58 -3.42 13.17
N VAL A 58 11.74 -3.70 12.16
CA VAL A 58 11.76 -4.98 11.43
C VAL A 58 12.28 -4.85 10.00
N ASP A 59 12.28 -3.64 9.43
CA ASP A 59 12.66 -3.42 8.04
C ASP A 59 13.32 -2.05 7.81
N GLU A 60 14.64 -2.07 7.53
CA GLU A 60 15.41 -0.88 7.15
C GLU A 60 14.93 -0.26 5.83
N GLY A 61 14.19 -1.02 5.02
CA GLY A 61 13.57 -0.58 3.78
C GLY A 61 12.57 0.55 3.97
N LEU A 62 12.01 0.73 5.18
CA LEU A 62 11.14 1.87 5.48
C LEU A 62 11.87 3.21 5.32
N THR A 63 13.14 3.28 5.72
CA THR A 63 13.98 4.49 5.56
C THR A 63 14.23 4.78 4.08
N SER A 64 14.51 3.74 3.29
CA SER A 64 14.68 3.87 1.83
C SER A 64 13.39 4.32 1.15
N LEU A 65 12.25 3.76 1.55
CA LEU A 65 10.94 4.18 1.06
C LEU A 65 10.66 5.64 1.39
N ASN A 66 10.96 6.07 2.62
CA ASN A 66 10.75 7.46 3.03
C ASN A 66 11.57 8.46 2.18
N SER A 67 12.78 8.07 1.77
CA SER A 67 13.61 8.88 0.88
C SER A 67 13.13 8.95 -0.58
N SER A 68 12.17 8.09 -0.96
CA SER A 68 11.63 8.02 -2.33
C SER A 68 10.50 9.00 -2.59
N PHE A 69 9.99 9.69 -1.57
CA PHE A 69 8.96 10.72 -1.70
C PHE A 69 9.59 12.08 -2.02
N SER A 70 8.96 12.84 -2.91
CA SER A 70 9.41 14.17 -3.36
C SER A 70 9.26 15.24 -2.27
N ASP A 71 10.08 16.30 -2.34
CA ASP A 71 9.86 17.61 -1.71
C ASP A 71 9.41 17.61 -0.24
N GLY A 72 10.04 16.79 0.60
CA GLY A 72 9.79 16.79 2.05
C GLY A 72 8.44 16.20 2.46
N ALA A 73 7.71 15.60 1.52
CA ALA A 73 6.68 14.62 1.81
C ALA A 73 7.37 13.36 2.36
N SER A 74 6.87 12.87 3.47
CA SER A 74 7.43 11.71 4.16
C SER A 74 6.26 10.84 4.62
N ILE A 75 6.47 9.52 4.73
CA ILE A 75 5.39 8.55 5.02
C ILE A 75 4.60 8.95 6.26
N ASP A 76 5.28 9.52 7.24
CA ASP A 76 4.78 9.96 8.53
C ASP A 76 3.99 11.25 8.50
N LYS A 77 4.08 12.01 7.41
CA LYS A 77 3.21 13.15 7.12
C LYS A 77 2.05 12.77 6.21
N LEU A 78 2.23 11.72 5.40
CA LEU A 78 1.27 11.32 4.38
C LEU A 78 0.25 10.33 4.92
N TYR A 79 0.63 9.39 5.77
CA TYR A 79 -0.23 8.31 6.23
C TYR A 79 -0.51 8.41 7.74
N SER A 80 -1.74 8.05 8.11
CA SER A 80 -2.20 7.99 9.49
C SER A 80 -2.59 6.55 9.84
N PHE A 81 -2.16 6.09 11.01
CA PHE A 81 -2.59 4.81 11.58
C PHE A 81 -4.03 4.93 12.08
N ILE A 82 -4.90 4.02 11.67
CA ILE A 82 -6.24 3.93 12.24
C ILE A 82 -6.15 3.36 13.66
N LEU A 83 -6.91 3.97 14.57
CA LEU A 83 -6.99 3.56 15.97
C LEU A 83 -7.47 2.10 16.06
N PRO A 84 -6.88 1.25 16.93
CA PRO A 84 -7.21 -0.17 17.04
C PRO A 84 -8.71 -0.46 17.14
N GLU A 85 -9.45 0.34 17.91
CA GLU A 85 -10.89 0.20 18.11
C GLU A 85 -11.75 0.55 16.88
N ASP A 86 -11.18 1.25 15.90
CA ASP A 86 -11.86 1.68 14.69
C ASP A 86 -11.55 0.79 13.48
N ARG A 87 -10.45 0.02 13.51
CA ARG A 87 -9.96 -0.74 12.34
C ARG A 87 -10.99 -1.73 11.78
N GLN A 88 -11.70 -2.43 12.67
CA GLN A 88 -12.69 -3.46 12.34
C GLN A 88 -14.03 -2.87 11.85
N LYS A 89 -14.22 -1.55 11.92
CA LYS A 89 -15.42 -0.89 11.41
C LYS A 89 -15.39 -0.77 9.87
N TYR A 90 -14.25 -1.04 9.24
CA TYR A 90 -14.10 -0.99 7.80
C TYR A 90 -14.80 -2.18 7.12
N PRO A 91 -15.68 -1.96 6.13
CA PRO A 91 -16.54 -3.04 5.59
C PRO A 91 -15.79 -4.13 4.81
N GLU A 92 -14.61 -3.82 4.28
CA GLU A 92 -13.82 -4.76 3.47
C GLU A 92 -12.76 -5.52 4.27
N GLY A 93 -12.64 -5.26 5.58
CA GLY A 93 -11.69 -5.95 6.46
C GLY A 93 -11.24 -5.08 7.63
N GLU A 94 -9.94 -5.06 7.91
CA GLU A 94 -9.35 -4.27 8.99
C GLU A 94 -8.50 -3.12 8.40
N LEU A 95 -9.01 -1.89 8.47
CA LEU A 95 -8.29 -0.71 7.95
C LEU A 95 -7.16 -0.30 8.89
N LEU A 96 -5.94 -0.16 8.35
CA LEU A 96 -4.73 0.03 9.15
C LEU A 96 -4.12 1.39 8.93
N LEU A 97 -3.94 1.78 7.67
CA LEU A 97 -3.45 3.09 7.28
C LEU A 97 -4.40 3.73 6.29
N ILE A 98 -4.45 5.05 6.36
CA ILE A 98 -5.10 5.89 5.37
C ILE A 98 -4.19 7.04 5.02
N ARG A 99 -4.16 7.44 3.74
CA ARG A 99 -3.52 8.69 3.35
C ARG A 99 -4.30 9.85 3.97
N SER A 100 -3.62 10.61 4.81
CA SER A 100 -4.20 11.62 5.70
C SER A 100 -4.73 12.83 4.94
N ARG A 101 -4.09 13.15 3.82
CA ARG A 101 -4.54 14.17 2.87
C ARG A 101 -4.99 13.50 1.59
N PRO A 102 -5.96 14.07 0.86
CA PRO A 102 -6.23 13.66 -0.51
C PRO A 102 -5.05 14.02 -1.41
N MET A 103 -4.89 13.27 -2.50
CA MET A 103 -3.95 13.54 -3.57
C MET A 103 -4.74 14.02 -4.78
N GLU A 104 -4.37 15.19 -5.31
CA GLU A 104 -4.99 15.72 -6.51
C GLU A 104 -4.68 14.83 -7.71
N TRP A 105 -5.68 14.64 -8.57
CA TRP A 105 -5.53 13.85 -9.78
C TRP A 105 -5.09 14.76 -10.94
N PRO A 106 -3.78 15.03 -11.06
CA PRO A 106 -2.98 14.47 -12.17
C PRO A 106 -1.52 14.11 -11.81
N GLU A 107 -1.04 14.36 -10.59
CA GLU A 107 0.28 13.87 -10.13
C GLU A 107 0.33 12.33 -10.24
N ALA A 108 -0.80 11.71 -9.92
CA ALA A 108 -1.59 10.83 -10.79
C ALA A 108 -0.92 9.92 -11.85
N TRP A 109 -0.50 10.57 -12.93
CA TRP A 109 -0.42 9.96 -14.26
C TRP A 109 0.67 10.61 -15.13
N GLU A 110 1.47 11.54 -14.60
CA GLU A 110 2.46 12.27 -15.41
C GLU A 110 3.64 11.41 -15.93
N SER A 111 3.59 10.09 -15.76
CA SER A 111 4.46 9.17 -16.47
C SER A 111 3.95 8.88 -17.90
N GLY A 112 4.46 9.62 -18.88
CA GLY A 112 4.93 8.96 -20.11
C GLY A 112 4.39 9.39 -21.47
N VAL A 113 3.46 10.34 -21.59
CA VAL A 113 3.10 10.92 -22.90
C VAL A 113 3.24 12.43 -22.86
N GLN A 114 4.49 12.90 -22.85
CA GLN A 114 4.77 14.26 -23.29
C GLN A 114 4.57 14.29 -24.81
N VAL A 115 3.42 14.81 -25.25
CA VAL A 115 3.28 15.21 -26.66
C VAL A 115 4.09 16.49 -26.80
N GLU A 116 5.38 16.37 -27.12
CA GLU A 116 6.33 17.48 -27.23
C GLU A 116 5.89 18.54 -28.26
N ASP A 117 4.98 18.20 -29.18
CA ASP A 117 4.49 19.14 -30.18
C ASP A 117 3.05 18.85 -30.63
N ARG A 118 2.09 19.60 -30.08
CA ARG A 118 0.66 19.51 -30.45
C ARG A 118 0.41 19.87 -31.91
N SER A 119 1.32 20.60 -32.56
CA SER A 119 1.17 21.01 -33.96
C SER A 119 1.37 19.85 -34.96
N LYS A 120 1.93 18.73 -34.50
CA LYS A 120 2.18 17.52 -35.31
C LYS A 120 1.07 16.48 -35.25
N LEU A 121 0.04 16.68 -34.43
CA LEU A 121 -1.10 15.77 -34.36
C LEU A 121 -1.97 15.92 -35.62
N THR A 122 -2.32 14.79 -36.24
CA THR A 122 -3.39 14.78 -37.26
C THR A 122 -4.72 15.20 -36.62
N ASP A 123 -5.69 15.60 -37.43
CA ASP A 123 -6.99 16.02 -36.92
C ASP A 123 -7.72 14.88 -36.17
N GLU A 124 -7.56 13.62 -36.60
CA GLU A 124 -8.08 12.45 -35.87
C GLU A 124 -7.40 12.27 -34.52
N GLN A 125 -6.07 12.42 -34.45
CA GLN A 125 -5.31 12.31 -33.21
C GLN A 125 -5.64 13.44 -32.23
N ARG A 126 -5.87 14.65 -32.73
CA ARG A 126 -6.31 15.80 -31.93
C ARG A 126 -7.68 15.54 -31.32
N LYS A 127 -8.63 15.03 -32.12
CA LYS A 127 -9.99 14.73 -31.67
C LYS A 127 -10.03 13.61 -30.62
N GLU A 128 -9.23 12.56 -30.79
CA GLU A 128 -9.12 11.50 -29.77
C GLU A 128 -8.44 12.03 -28.50
N TRP A 129 -7.41 12.88 -28.63
CA TRP A 129 -6.80 13.53 -27.48
C TRP A 129 -7.79 14.43 -26.72
N GLU A 130 -8.61 15.22 -27.40
CA GLU A 130 -9.66 16.05 -26.77
C GLU A 130 -10.73 15.19 -26.08
N ARG A 131 -11.16 14.10 -26.71
CA ARG A 131 -12.07 13.11 -26.10
C ARG A 131 -11.48 12.52 -24.81
N LEU A 132 -10.19 12.15 -24.85
CA LEU A 132 -9.47 11.68 -23.67
C LEU A 132 -9.35 12.77 -22.59
N GLN A 133 -9.23 14.05 -22.95
CA GLN A 133 -9.22 15.15 -21.99
C GLN A 133 -10.59 15.41 -21.35
N GLU A 134 -11.69 15.29 -22.11
CA GLU A 134 -13.04 15.40 -21.55
C GLU A 134 -13.36 14.23 -20.61
N VAL A 135 -12.95 13.02 -20.98
CA VAL A 135 -13.00 11.86 -20.09
C VAL A 135 -12.14 12.13 -18.85
N LYS A 136 -10.92 12.64 -19.02
CA LYS A 136 -10.02 13.01 -17.90
C LYS A 136 -10.62 14.06 -16.96
N LYS A 137 -11.40 15.04 -17.44
CA LYS A 137 -12.09 16.01 -16.57
C LYS A 137 -13.06 15.34 -15.59
N GLY A 138 -13.64 14.18 -15.94
CA GLY A 138 -14.44 13.36 -15.03
C GLY A 138 -13.61 12.58 -14.00
N TYR A 139 -12.33 12.30 -14.30
CA TYR A 139 -11.40 11.56 -13.43
C TYR A 139 -10.55 12.46 -12.51
N GLN A 140 -10.69 13.79 -12.57
CA GLN A 140 -9.95 14.76 -11.74
C GLN A 140 -10.46 14.85 -10.28
N ARG A 141 -10.93 13.74 -9.71
CA ARG A 141 -11.34 13.70 -8.30
C ARG A 141 -10.12 13.38 -7.44
N PRO A 142 -9.88 14.10 -6.34
CA PRO A 142 -8.81 13.74 -5.42
C PRO A 142 -9.02 12.31 -4.90
N ILE A 143 -7.93 11.60 -4.66
CA ILE A 143 -7.95 10.21 -4.16
C ILE A 143 -7.22 10.07 -2.83
N ARG A 144 -7.52 9.01 -2.08
CA ARG A 144 -6.73 8.55 -0.94
C ARG A 144 -6.39 7.09 -1.10
N TYR A 145 -5.20 6.72 -0.63
CA TYR A 145 -4.81 5.33 -0.45
C TYR A 145 -5.29 4.81 0.90
N LEU A 146 -5.76 3.57 0.89
CA LEU A 146 -6.20 2.80 2.04
C LEU A 146 -5.37 1.53 2.08
N ILE A 147 -4.79 1.22 3.24
CA ILE A 147 -4.08 -0.04 3.46
C ILE A 147 -4.83 -0.80 4.53
N TYR A 148 -5.32 -1.98 4.18
CA TYR A 148 -6.16 -2.80 5.04
C TYR A 148 -5.82 -4.28 4.92
N LYS A 149 -6.16 -5.05 5.95
CA LYS A 149 -6.12 -6.51 5.92
C LYS A 149 -7.49 -7.01 5.50
N ASP A 150 -7.55 -7.73 4.39
CA ASP A 150 -8.81 -8.26 3.86
C ASP A 150 -9.34 -9.45 4.68
N LYS A 151 -10.48 -9.99 4.29
CA LYS A 151 -11.13 -11.14 4.95
C LYS A 151 -10.33 -12.45 4.84
N ASN A 152 -9.41 -12.54 3.87
CA ASN A 152 -8.51 -13.68 3.71
C ASN A 152 -7.23 -13.52 4.54
N GLY A 153 -7.04 -12.36 5.17
CA GLY A 153 -5.86 -12.01 5.94
C GLY A 153 -4.70 -11.47 5.10
N GLU A 154 -4.94 -11.13 3.84
CA GLU A 154 -3.98 -10.49 2.94
C GLU A 154 -3.99 -8.97 3.14
N TYR A 155 -2.81 -8.35 3.04
CA TYR A 155 -2.70 -6.88 3.11
C TYR A 155 -2.84 -6.29 1.72
N ILE A 156 -3.83 -5.41 1.56
CA ILE A 156 -4.17 -4.77 0.30
C ILE A 156 -3.93 -3.27 0.44
N ALA A 157 -3.28 -2.69 -0.56
CA ALA A 157 -3.27 -1.25 -0.79
C ALA A 157 -4.23 -0.94 -1.94
N ASP A 158 -5.23 -0.11 -1.67
CA ASP A 158 -6.24 0.30 -2.65
C ASP A 158 -6.39 1.83 -2.64
N TRP A 159 -6.98 2.40 -3.69
CA TRP A 159 -7.22 3.83 -3.79
C TRP A 159 -8.69 4.11 -4.06
N TRP A 160 -9.23 5.09 -3.34
CA TRP A 160 -10.64 5.48 -3.45
C TRP A 160 -10.72 6.99 -3.65
N TYR A 161 -11.80 7.45 -4.29
CA TYR A 161 -12.05 8.90 -4.39
C TYR A 161 -12.33 9.51 -3.02
N GLU A 162 -11.85 10.73 -2.82
CA GLU A 162 -11.89 11.44 -1.55
C GLU A 162 -13.29 11.49 -0.93
N ASP A 163 -14.30 11.85 -1.72
CA ASP A 163 -15.67 11.95 -1.24
C ASP A 163 -16.29 10.59 -0.92
N ASP A 164 -15.84 9.52 -1.57
CA ASP A 164 -16.26 8.16 -1.23
C ASP A 164 -15.60 7.69 0.06
N VAL A 165 -14.35 8.08 0.30
CA VAL A 165 -13.65 7.85 1.57
C VAL A 165 -14.30 8.65 2.71
N GLN A 166 -14.62 9.93 2.52
CA GLN A 166 -15.29 10.74 3.54
C GLN A 166 -16.65 10.14 3.91
N LYS A 167 -17.49 9.80 2.93
CA LYS A 167 -18.78 9.10 3.17
C LYS A 167 -18.57 7.79 3.94
N MET A 168 -17.52 7.03 3.60
CA MET A 168 -17.20 5.78 4.30
C MET A 168 -16.82 6.05 5.76
N LEU A 169 -15.95 7.03 6.03
CA LEU A 169 -15.52 7.39 7.39
C LEU A 169 -16.69 7.89 8.24
N GLU A 170 -17.54 8.77 7.68
CA GLU A 170 -18.75 9.28 8.34
C GLU A 170 -19.72 8.16 8.69
N LYS A 171 -19.99 7.27 7.73
CA LYS A 171 -20.93 6.16 7.91
C LYS A 171 -20.45 5.14 8.94
N THR A 172 -19.16 4.84 8.93
CA THR A 172 -18.56 3.82 9.80
C THR A 172 -18.19 4.38 11.18
N GLY A 173 -18.05 5.70 11.30
CA GLY A 173 -17.55 6.34 12.52
C GLY A 173 -16.07 5.99 12.78
N ILE A 174 -15.30 5.72 11.73
CA ILE A 174 -13.84 5.55 11.82
C ILE A 174 -13.21 6.92 12.00
N ARG A 175 -12.41 7.08 13.07
CA ARG A 175 -11.65 8.31 13.29
C ARG A 175 -10.29 8.17 12.61
N VAL A 176 -9.90 9.21 11.88
CA VAL A 176 -8.56 9.33 11.30
C VAL A 176 -7.76 10.25 12.23
N PRO A 177 -6.85 9.69 13.05
CA PRO A 177 -5.97 10.52 13.87
C PRO A 177 -5.02 11.32 12.98
N PRO A 178 -4.37 12.37 13.52
CA PRO A 178 -3.31 13.05 12.79
C PRO A 178 -2.15 12.08 12.46
N PRO A 179 -1.39 12.35 11.37
CA PRO A 179 -0.18 11.60 11.06
C PRO A 179 0.79 11.62 12.24
N ILE A 180 1.36 10.45 12.58
CA ILE A 180 2.34 10.31 13.67
C ILE A 180 3.72 10.56 13.07
N PRO A 181 4.51 11.54 13.57
CA PRO A 181 5.86 11.80 13.08
C PRO A 181 6.78 10.59 13.20
N TYR A 182 7.66 10.39 12.22
CA TYR A 182 8.72 9.39 12.26
C TYR A 182 10.01 10.06 12.72
N HIS A 183 10.41 9.78 13.96
CA HIS A 183 11.64 10.30 14.54
C HIS A 183 12.82 9.40 14.15
N GLN A 184 13.47 9.71 13.02
CA GLN A 184 14.71 9.02 12.61
C GLN A 184 15.87 9.22 13.61
N ASP A 185 15.81 10.29 14.40
CA ASP A 185 16.90 10.71 15.31
C ASP A 185 16.97 9.94 16.63
N GLN A 186 16.34 8.76 16.76
CA GLN A 186 16.73 7.82 17.81
C GLN A 186 18.05 7.10 17.48
N HIS A 187 19.05 7.87 17.07
CA HIS A 187 20.42 7.51 17.36
C HIS A 187 20.55 7.55 18.88
N VAL A 188 20.49 6.36 19.48
CA VAL A 188 21.16 5.94 20.71
C VAL A 188 21.63 7.14 21.52
N GLU A 189 20.86 7.51 22.55
CA GLU A 189 21.44 8.22 23.68
C GLU A 189 22.72 7.48 24.03
N GLU A 190 23.84 8.10 23.67
CA GLU A 190 25.16 7.78 24.18
C GLU A 190 24.96 7.60 25.67
N THR A 191 25.34 6.43 26.19
CA THR A 191 25.16 6.05 27.58
C THR A 191 25.97 7.03 28.43
N VAL A 192 25.40 8.19 28.73
CA VAL A 192 25.95 9.15 29.67
C VAL A 192 25.71 8.54 31.03
N PHE A 193 26.78 8.01 31.59
CA PHE A 193 26.84 7.50 32.95
C PHE A 193 26.24 8.54 33.91
N PRO A 194 25.29 8.13 34.79
CA PRO A 194 24.63 9.07 35.67
C PRO A 194 25.58 9.41 36.83
N ASP A 195 25.98 10.66 36.89
CA ASP A 195 26.21 11.33 38.15
C ASP A 195 25.47 12.68 38.11
N GLN A 196 24.53 12.82 39.05
CA GLN A 196 23.94 14.06 39.58
C GLN A 196 22.48 14.46 39.23
N VAL A 197 21.58 14.05 40.15
CA VAL A 197 20.60 14.85 40.92
C VAL A 197 19.72 15.92 40.22
N ALA A 198 18.39 15.70 40.17
CA ALA A 198 17.35 16.40 40.97
C ALA A 198 15.91 16.17 40.41
N PRO A 199 14.86 16.07 41.25
CA PRO A 199 13.48 15.88 40.79
C PRO A 199 12.73 17.21 40.54
N VAL A 200 12.06 17.32 39.40
CA VAL A 200 11.10 18.40 39.10
C VAL A 200 9.71 17.80 38.88
N SER A 201 8.75 18.25 39.69
CA SER A 201 7.33 17.90 39.61
C SER A 201 6.61 18.76 38.57
N GLN A 202 5.76 18.17 37.73
CA GLN A 202 4.73 18.93 37.00
C GLN A 202 3.38 18.23 37.00
N THR A 203 2.37 19.08 37.21
CA THR A 203 0.95 18.82 37.43
C THR A 203 0.19 18.73 36.10
N VAL A 204 -0.78 17.82 36.04
CA VAL A 204 -1.68 17.53 34.93
C VAL A 204 -2.89 18.48 34.96
N GLU A 205 -3.31 18.99 33.80
CA GLU A 205 -4.70 19.44 33.59
C GLU A 205 -5.29 18.79 32.34
N THR A 206 -6.51 18.28 32.50
CA THR A 206 -7.30 17.54 31.50
C THR A 206 -8.54 18.37 31.19
N HIS A 207 -8.91 18.50 29.91
CA HIS A 207 -10.23 18.99 29.53
C HIS A 207 -10.88 18.09 28.48
N GLU A 208 -12.06 17.61 28.88
CA GLU A 208 -13.00 16.69 28.27
C GLU A 208 -14.12 17.52 27.64
N LYS A 209 -14.60 17.15 26.44
CA LYS A 209 -15.97 17.48 26.06
C LYS A 209 -16.57 16.56 24.99
N ASP A 210 -17.83 16.27 25.26
CA ASP A 210 -18.73 15.25 24.75
C ASP A 210 -19.19 15.39 23.29
N ALA A 211 -19.55 14.22 22.75
CA ALA A 211 -20.25 14.01 21.49
C ALA A 211 -21.77 13.82 21.70
N VAL A 212 -22.56 14.07 20.65
CA VAL A 212 -24.02 13.76 20.56
C VAL A 212 -24.32 13.18 19.16
N PRO A 213 -25.32 12.29 18.99
CA PRO A 213 -25.26 11.20 18.01
C PRO A 213 -26.25 11.27 16.83
N HIS A 214 -25.84 10.56 15.77
CA HIS A 214 -26.55 9.69 14.81
C HIS A 214 -28.04 9.89 14.45
N GLU A 215 -28.29 9.91 13.12
CA GLU A 215 -29.50 9.36 12.49
C GLU A 215 -29.15 8.33 11.38
N ALA A 216 -30.14 7.49 11.08
CA ALA A 216 -30.09 6.14 10.51
C ALA A 216 -30.13 6.10 8.95
N PRO A 217 -29.94 4.90 8.32
CA PRO A 217 -29.28 4.78 7.03
C PRO A 217 -30.21 4.73 5.81
N ALA A 218 -29.74 5.30 4.70
CA ALA A 218 -30.21 5.01 3.36
C ALA A 218 -29.38 3.87 2.74
N ASN A 219 -30.07 2.90 2.14
CA ASN A 219 -29.50 1.83 1.34
C ASN A 219 -28.76 2.40 0.13
N PHE A 220 -27.49 2.04 -0.05
CA PHE A 220 -26.72 2.37 -1.24
C PHE A 220 -26.24 1.11 -1.97
N ALA A 221 -26.60 1.05 -3.25
CA ALA A 221 -26.08 0.10 -4.21
C ALA A 221 -24.67 0.54 -4.64
N LYS A 222 -23.74 -0.43 -4.63
CA LYS A 222 -22.35 -0.32 -5.11
C LYS A 222 -22.31 0.15 -6.57
N PRO A 223 -21.41 1.06 -6.97
CA PRO A 223 -21.06 1.17 -8.39
C PRO A 223 -20.42 -0.16 -8.79
N GLN A 224 -21.10 -0.92 -9.65
CA GLN A 224 -20.54 -2.13 -10.23
C GLN A 224 -19.30 -1.72 -11.03
N HIS A 225 -18.12 -1.88 -10.42
CA HIS A 225 -16.89 -2.03 -11.16
C HIS A 225 -17.06 -3.31 -11.97
N GLU A 226 -17.20 -3.13 -13.28
CA GLU A 226 -16.96 -4.14 -14.27
C GLU A 226 -15.49 -4.58 -14.09
N GLN A 227 -15.29 -5.60 -13.24
CA GLN A 227 -14.04 -6.32 -13.17
C GLN A 227 -13.87 -6.95 -14.54
N GLU A 228 -13.05 -6.34 -15.40
CA GLU A 228 -12.56 -7.04 -16.58
C GLU A 228 -12.00 -8.40 -16.12
N PRO A 229 -12.41 -9.51 -16.76
CA PRO A 229 -11.97 -10.82 -16.35
C PRO A 229 -10.45 -10.89 -16.45
N THR A 230 -9.81 -11.19 -15.33
CA THR A 230 -8.37 -11.46 -15.21
C THR A 230 -8.00 -12.71 -16.02
N THR A 231 -7.97 -12.58 -17.34
CA THR A 231 -7.59 -13.64 -18.29
C THR A 231 -6.08 -13.87 -18.29
N THR A 232 -5.29 -12.97 -17.72
CA THR A 232 -3.83 -13.07 -17.63
C THR A 232 -3.32 -14.04 -16.56
N ARG A 233 -4.16 -14.49 -15.60
CA ARG A 233 -3.73 -15.47 -14.59
C ARG A 233 -3.64 -16.91 -15.13
N TRP A 234 -4.34 -17.23 -16.22
CA TRP A 234 -4.32 -18.59 -16.82
C TRP A 234 -3.05 -18.89 -17.61
N TRP A 235 -2.46 -17.88 -18.26
CA TRP A 235 -1.29 -18.06 -19.11
C TRP A 235 -0.02 -18.42 -18.33
N SER A 236 0.13 -17.91 -17.11
CA SER A 236 1.29 -18.20 -16.25
C SER A 236 1.32 -19.68 -15.82
N TRP A 237 0.18 -20.23 -15.42
CA TRP A 237 0.07 -21.64 -15.02
C TRP A 237 0.25 -22.60 -16.21
N ALA A 238 -0.27 -22.21 -17.39
CA ALA A 238 -0.08 -22.99 -18.61
C ALA A 238 1.39 -23.06 -19.03
N LEU A 239 2.15 -21.96 -18.94
CA LEU A 239 3.56 -21.93 -19.29
C LEU A 239 4.40 -22.80 -18.33
N SER A 240 4.14 -22.72 -17.02
CA SER A 240 4.81 -23.55 -16.01
C SER A 240 4.53 -25.04 -16.21
N ALA A 241 3.30 -25.42 -16.56
CA ALA A 241 2.95 -26.81 -16.85
C ALA A 241 3.68 -27.35 -18.09
N ILE A 242 3.81 -26.55 -19.15
CA ILE A 242 4.53 -26.94 -20.37
C ILE A 242 6.02 -27.17 -20.09
N ILE A 243 6.67 -26.29 -19.31
CA ILE A 243 8.08 -26.45 -18.94
C ILE A 243 8.29 -27.75 -18.14
N LEU A 244 7.38 -28.07 -17.22
CA LEU A 244 7.46 -29.26 -16.38
C LEU A 244 7.30 -30.56 -17.18
N ILE A 245 6.39 -30.56 -18.18
CA ILE A 245 6.20 -31.68 -19.11
C ILE A 245 7.45 -31.89 -19.98
N LEU A 246 8.03 -30.82 -20.52
CA LEU A 246 9.24 -30.91 -21.35
C LEU A 246 10.44 -31.44 -20.56
N ALA A 247 10.61 -31.03 -19.30
CA ALA A 247 11.63 -31.56 -18.41
C ALA A 247 11.45 -33.06 -18.14
N LEU A 248 10.21 -33.51 -17.93
CA LEU A 248 9.87 -34.91 -17.71
C LEU A 248 10.17 -35.78 -18.95
N ILE A 249 9.85 -35.29 -20.16
CA ILE A 249 10.16 -35.97 -21.43
C ILE A 249 11.68 -36.11 -21.62
N ALA A 250 12.45 -35.04 -21.34
CA ALA A 250 13.91 -35.08 -21.42
C ALA A 250 14.51 -36.11 -20.45
N LEU A 251 13.98 -36.19 -19.23
CA LEU A 251 14.42 -37.16 -18.21
C LEU A 251 14.15 -38.61 -18.65
N ILE A 252 12.98 -38.87 -19.24
CA ILE A 252 12.60 -40.20 -19.76
C ILE A 252 13.50 -40.60 -20.92
N ARG A 253 13.81 -39.68 -21.86
CA ARG A 253 14.71 -39.95 -22.98
C ARG A 253 16.12 -40.29 -22.51
N LYS A 254 16.66 -39.53 -21.53
CA LYS A 254 18.00 -39.79 -20.97
C LYS A 254 18.11 -41.16 -20.29
N ARG A 255 17.02 -41.72 -19.78
CA ARG A 255 17.02 -43.04 -19.11
C ARG A 255 16.99 -44.23 -20.06
N LYS A 256 16.65 -44.00 -21.34
CA LYS A 256 16.57 -45.04 -22.38
C LYS A 256 17.81 -45.09 -23.29
N SER A 257 18.68 -44.07 -23.23
CA SER A 257 19.99 -44.07 -23.87
C SER A 257 21.07 -44.48 -22.87
#